data_AF-A0A9E5VPB9-F1
#
_entry.id   AF-A0A9E5VPB9-F1
#
_cell.length_a   1.000
_cell.length_b   1.000
_cell.length_c   1.000
_cell.angle_alpha   90.00
_cell.angle_beta   90.00
_cell.angle_gamma   90.00
#
_symmetry.space_group_name_H-M   'P 1'
#
loop_
_entity.id
_entity.type
_entity.pdbx_description
1 polymer ?
#
loop_
_entity_poly.entity_id
_entity_poly.type
_entity_poly.pdbx_seq_one_letter_code
_entity_poly.pdbx_strand_id
1 'polypeptide(L)'
;METELTEQENSRALEMLTHIEANPDITQVTLADELGVAVGTINWYLKRLISKGYVKVRRAQRKKLRYIITPEGIALRANLTVDYIKTSFDLYRRVRERSTRCLEQLKAAGYSEV
;
A
#
# COMPACT_ATOMS: atom_id res chain seq x y z
N MET A 1 9.31 -21.25 -6.91
CA MET A 1 8.19 -20.48 -7.49
C MET A 1 8.08 -19.20 -6.68
N GLU A 2 8.71 -18.12 -7.16
CA GLU A 2 8.61 -16.80 -6.55
C GLU A 2 7.13 -16.42 -6.52
N THR A 3 6.58 -16.25 -5.31
CA THR A 3 5.18 -15.88 -5.16
C THR A 3 5.09 -14.38 -5.41
N GLU A 4 4.82 -14.00 -6.67
CA GLU A 4 4.38 -12.65 -7.02
C GLU A 4 3.22 -12.27 -6.09
N LEU A 5 3.38 -11.14 -5.41
CA LEU A 5 2.34 -10.57 -4.57
C LEU A 5 1.24 -10.02 -5.48
N THR A 6 -0.03 -10.26 -5.16
CA THR A 6 -1.14 -9.63 -5.88
C THR A 6 -1.08 -8.11 -5.73
N GLU A 7 -1.73 -7.33 -6.62
CA GLU A 7 -1.75 -5.86 -6.49
C GLU A 7 -2.29 -5.39 -5.13
N GLN A 8 -3.30 -6.07 -4.61
CA GLN A 8 -3.84 -5.80 -3.29
C GLN A 8 -2.82 -6.13 -2.19
N GLU A 9 -2.08 -7.23 -2.31
CA GLU A 9 -1.01 -7.56 -1.37
C GLU A 9 0.15 -6.56 -1.43
N ASN A 10 0.49 -6.05 -2.63
CA ASN A 10 1.53 -5.04 -2.84
C ASN A 10 1.16 -3.69 -2.21
N SER A 11 -0.08 -3.23 -2.44
CA SER A 11 -0.61 -2.04 -1.79
C SER A 11 -0.59 -2.17 -0.27
N ARG A 12 -1.04 -3.30 0.28
CA ARG A 12 -0.98 -3.54 1.72
C ARG A 12 0.45 -3.62 2.25
N ALA A 13 1.37 -4.24 1.53
CA ALA A 13 2.78 -4.27 1.93
C ALA A 13 3.39 -2.87 1.96
N LEU A 14 3.10 -2.02 0.97
CA LEU A 14 3.55 -0.63 0.91
C LEU A 14 3.03 0.18 2.11
N GLU A 15 1.74 0.09 2.40
CA GLU A 15 1.12 0.74 3.56
C GLU A 15 1.78 0.27 4.87
N MET A 16 1.82 -1.05 5.10
CA MET A 16 2.39 -1.65 6.31
C MET A 16 3.84 -1.19 6.54
N LEU A 17 4.68 -1.23 5.51
CA LEU A 17 6.08 -0.80 5.61
C LEU A 17 6.18 0.71 5.85
N THR A 18 5.29 1.53 5.28
CA THR A 18 5.27 2.98 5.50
C THR A 18 4.91 3.32 6.95
N HIS A 19 3.89 2.68 7.52
CA HIS A 19 3.49 2.91 8.92
C HIS A 19 4.55 2.40 9.91
N ILE A 20 5.16 1.24 9.66
CA ILE A 20 6.21 0.69 10.51
C ILE A 20 7.47 1.56 10.49
N GLU A 21 7.83 2.12 9.33
CA GLU A 21 8.99 3.02 9.24
C GLU A 21 8.76 4.31 10.03
N ALA A 22 7.56 4.89 9.91
CA ALA A 22 7.19 6.11 10.62
C ALA A 22 7.11 5.88 12.14
N ASN A 23 6.62 4.72 12.57
CA ASN A 23 6.52 4.36 13.97
C ASN A 23 6.87 2.88 14.21
N PRO A 24 8.15 2.56 14.53
CA PRO A 24 8.59 1.20 14.83
C PRO A 24 7.90 0.55 16.03
N ASP A 25 7.32 1.36 16.91
CA ASP A 25 6.64 0.93 18.14
C ASP A 25 5.11 0.80 17.97
N ILE A 26 4.60 0.93 16.73
CA ILE A 26 3.18 0.81 16.41
C ILE A 26 2.61 -0.55 16.82
N THR A 27 1.39 -0.57 17.35
CA THR A 27 0.71 -1.82 17.72
C THR A 27 -0.10 -2.36 16.55
N GLN A 28 -0.36 -3.68 16.56
CA GLN A 28 -1.22 -4.31 15.54
C GLN A 28 -2.64 -3.75 15.53
N VAL A 29 -3.14 -3.30 16.69
CA VAL A 29 -4.46 -2.69 16.83
C VAL A 29 -4.47 -1.32 16.19
N THR A 30 -3.50 -0.46 16.53
CA THR A 30 -3.37 0.87 15.94
C THR A 30 -3.21 0.79 14.41
N LEU A 31 -2.41 -0.15 13.93
CA LEU A 31 -2.21 -0.35 12.49
C LEU A 31 -3.47 -0.87 11.78
N ALA A 32 -4.31 -1.62 12.48
CA ALA A 32 -5.60 -2.08 11.95
C ALA A 32 -6.60 -0.92 11.83
N ASP A 33 -6.64 -0.06 12.86
CA ASP A 33 -7.49 1.12 12.89
C ASP A 33 -7.09 2.13 11.80
N GLU A 34 -5.79 2.41 11.64
CA GLU A 34 -5.27 3.32 10.61
C GLU A 34 -5.53 2.83 9.19
N LEU A 35 -5.48 1.51 8.97
CA LEU A 35 -5.68 0.89 7.64
C LEU A 35 -7.13 0.46 7.37
N GLY A 36 -8.04 0.62 8.33
CA GLY A 36 -9.46 0.26 8.21
C GLY A 36 -9.69 -1.24 7.98
N VAL A 37 -8.90 -2.10 8.62
CA VAL A 37 -8.99 -3.57 8.48
C VAL A 37 -9.08 -4.28 9.83
N ALA A 38 -9.40 -5.57 9.82
CA ALA A 38 -9.37 -6.37 11.04
C ALA A 38 -7.93 -6.58 11.56
N VAL A 39 -7.75 -6.64 12.89
CA VAL A 39 -6.45 -6.91 13.54
C VAL A 39 -5.84 -8.24 13.07
N GLY A 40 -6.68 -9.24 12.80
CA GLY A 40 -6.25 -10.53 12.24
C GLY A 40 -5.56 -10.39 10.88
N THR A 41 -6.06 -9.49 10.03
CA THR A 41 -5.47 -9.17 8.72
C THR A 41 -4.08 -8.58 8.88
N ILE A 42 -3.93 -7.61 9.79
CA ILE A 42 -2.63 -7.01 10.12
C ILE A 42 -1.64 -8.06 10.62
N ASN A 43 -2.07 -8.92 11.55
CA ASN A 43 -1.22 -9.98 12.08
C ASN A 43 -0.76 -10.95 10.98
N TRP A 44 -1.65 -11.29 10.03
CA TRP A 44 -1.31 -12.14 8.89
C TRP A 44 -0.26 -11.47 7.98
N TYR A 45 -0.47 -10.21 7.60
CA TYR A 45 0.50 -9.47 6.77
C TYR A 45 1.85 -9.30 7.48
N LEU A 46 1.87 -8.96 8.79
CA LEU A 46 3.11 -8.87 9.56
C LEU A 46 3.86 -10.18 9.57
N LYS A 47 3.19 -11.30 9.86
CA LYS A 47 3.84 -12.63 9.85
C LYS A 47 4.45 -12.95 8.49
N ARG A 48 3.77 -12.57 7.40
CA ARG A 48 4.26 -12.75 6.02
C ARG A 48 5.45 -11.86 5.70
N LEU A 49 5.42 -10.58 6.09
CA LEU A 49 6.56 -9.66 5.92
C LEU A 49 7.79 -10.13 6.73
N ILE A 50 7.56 -10.68 7.92
CA ILE A 50 8.60 -11.28 8.77
C ILE A 50 9.16 -12.55 8.12
N SER A 51 8.30 -13.46 7.65
CA SER A 51 8.75 -14.71 7.01
C SER A 51 9.52 -14.46 5.72
N LYS A 52 9.19 -13.40 4.97
CA LYS A 52 9.92 -12.98 3.77
C LYS A 52 11.20 -12.18 4.10
N GLY A 53 11.46 -11.86 5.37
CA GLY A 53 12.67 -11.16 5.80
C GLY A 53 12.65 -9.65 5.62
N TYR A 54 11.50 -9.04 5.31
CA TYR A 54 11.35 -7.59 5.13
C TYR A 54 11.19 -6.83 6.45
N VAL A 55 10.70 -7.52 7.49
CA VAL A 55 10.50 -6.95 8.83
C VAL A 55 11.10 -7.89 9.87
N LYS A 56 11.76 -7.32 10.88
CA LYS A 56 12.20 -8.03 12.10
C LYS A 56 11.41 -7.54 13.29
N VAL A 57 11.04 -8.45 14.18
CA VAL A 57 10.38 -8.11 15.45
C VAL A 57 11.38 -8.25 16.60
N ARG A 58 11.41 -7.26 17.49
CA ARG A 58 12.18 -7.29 18.74
C ARG A 58 11.25 -6.97 19.91
N ARG A 59 11.53 -7.55 21.07
CA ARG A 59 10.86 -7.13 22.31
C ARG A 59 11.51 -5.84 22.79
N ALA A 60 10.77 -4.75 22.81
CA ALA A 60 11.22 -3.50 23.43
C ALA A 60 11.04 -3.55 24.95
N GLN A 61 9.95 -4.16 25.42
CA GLN A 61 9.64 -4.38 26.84
C GLN A 61 8.84 -5.68 27.01
N ARG A 62 8.55 -6.11 28.25
CA ARG A 62 7.80 -7.35 28.54
C ARG A 62 6.48 -7.49 27.75
N LYS A 63 5.79 -6.38 27.48
CA LYS A 63 4.52 -6.33 26.74
C LYS A 63 4.58 -5.53 25.42
N LYS A 64 5.75 -4.97 25.05
CA LYS A 64 5.88 -4.06 23.90
C LYS A 64 6.78 -4.68 22.84
N LEU A 65 6.27 -4.82 21.62
CA LEU A 65 7.02 -5.22 20.44
C LEU A 65 7.49 -3.98 19.68
N ARG A 66 8.63 -4.12 19.00
CA ARG A 66 9.16 -3.15 18.05
C ARG A 66 9.37 -3.85 16.72
N TYR A 67 8.84 -3.26 15.66
CA TYR A 67 8.98 -3.71 14.29
C TYR A 67 10.08 -2.89 13.61
N ILE A 68 11.04 -3.57 12.99
CA ILE A 68 12.20 -2.94 12.36
C ILE A 68 12.24 -3.40 10.91
N ILE A 69 12.24 -2.46 9.97
CA ILE A 69 12.36 -2.77 8.55
C ILE A 69 13.82 -3.14 8.26
N THR A 70 14.01 -4.21 7.51
CA THR A 70 15.34 -4.64 7.05
C THR A 70 15.76 -3.85 5.82
N PRO A 71 17.05 -3.85 5.43
CA PRO A 71 17.48 -3.24 4.18
C PRO A 71 16.67 -3.75 2.96
N GLU A 72 16.35 -5.05 2.93
CA GLU A 72 15.52 -5.66 1.90
C GLU A 72 14.08 -5.14 1.94
N GLY A 73 13.52 -4.89 3.13
CA GLY A 73 12.20 -4.28 3.29
C GLY A 73 12.15 -2.82 2.84
N ILE A 74 13.22 -2.06 3.07
CA ILE A 74 13.35 -0.68 2.56
C ILE A 74 13.38 -0.70 1.03
N ALA A 75 14.19 -1.58 0.43
CA ALA A 75 14.26 -1.74 -1.01
C ALA A 75 12.90 -2.14 -1.62
N LEU A 76 12.19 -3.09 -1.00
CA LEU A 76 10.84 -3.45 -1.41
C LEU A 76 9.89 -2.25 -1.36
N ARG A 77 9.87 -1.50 -0.26
CA ARG A 77 9.00 -0.33 -0.11
C ARG A 77 9.28 0.72 -1.19
N ALA A 78 10.55 0.97 -1.50
CA ALA A 78 10.94 1.89 -2.56
C ALA A 78 10.40 1.43 -3.93
N ASN A 79 10.57 0.15 -4.28
CA ASN A 79 10.03 -0.41 -5.51
C ASN A 79 8.50 -0.30 -5.59
N LEU A 80 7.81 -0.69 -4.51
CA LEU A 80 6.35 -0.57 -4.42
C LEU A 80 5.86 0.87 -4.54
N THR A 81 6.62 1.84 -4.00
CA THR A 81 6.31 3.26 -4.10
C THR A 81 6.41 3.74 -5.56
N VAL A 82 7.47 3.35 -6.25
CA VAL A 82 7.66 3.69 -7.67
C VAL A 82 6.53 3.09 -8.52
N ASP A 83 6.17 1.84 -8.27
CA ASP A 83 5.09 1.17 -9.01
C ASP A 83 3.73 1.80 -8.72
N TYR A 84 3.44 2.13 -7.45
CA TYR A 84 2.23 2.85 -7.07
C TYR A 84 2.11 4.19 -7.80
N ILE A 85 3.20 4.96 -7.88
CA ILE A 85 3.23 6.25 -8.59
C ILE A 85 2.93 6.05 -10.08
N LYS A 86 3.61 5.09 -10.74
CA LYS A 86 3.38 4.78 -12.16
C LYS A 86 1.91 4.42 -12.42
N THR A 87 1.38 3.46 -11.66
CA THR A 87 -0.01 3.01 -11.79
C THR A 87 -1.01 4.14 -11.56
N SER A 88 -0.73 5.02 -10.58
CA SER A 88 -1.56 6.20 -10.29
C SER A 88 -1.59 7.19 -11.45
N PHE A 89 -0.43 7.49 -12.05
CA PHE A 89 -0.36 8.37 -13.23
C PHE A 89 -1.07 7.77 -14.45
N ASP A 90 -0.92 6.46 -14.69
CA ASP A 90 -1.64 5.78 -15.76
C ASP A 90 -3.15 5.76 -15.55
N LEU A 91 -3.61 5.58 -14.30
CA LEU A 91 -5.02 5.72 -13.97
C LEU A 91 -5.51 7.14 -14.25
N TYR A 92 -4.80 8.15 -13.77
CA TYR A 92 -5.14 9.56 -14.03
C TYR A 92 -5.25 9.86 -15.52
N ARG A 93 -4.26 9.44 -16.31
CA ARG A 93 -4.25 9.64 -17.77
C ARG A 93 -5.46 8.98 -18.43
N ARG A 94 -5.77 7.73 -18.08
CA ARG A 94 -6.95 7.00 -18.61
C ARG A 94 -8.26 7.68 -18.26
N VAL A 95 -8.41 8.12 -17.01
CA VAL A 95 -9.61 8.84 -16.56
C VAL A 95 -9.76 10.16 -17.30
N ARG A 96 -8.66 10.91 -17.48
CA ARG A 96 -8.65 12.16 -18.24
C ARG A 96 -9.03 11.95 -19.70
N GLU A 97 -8.41 10.98 -20.39
CA GLU A 97 -8.72 10.63 -21.77
C GLU A 97 -10.20 10.25 -21.95
N ARG A 98 -10.75 9.43 -21.05
CA ARG A 98 -12.16 9.02 -21.07
C ARG A 98 -13.10 10.21 -20.84
N SER A 99 -12.75 11.09 -19.90
CA SER A 99 -13.54 12.29 -19.59
C SER A 99 -13.58 13.24 -20.77
N THR A 100 -12.42 13.55 -21.37
CA THR A 100 -12.35 14.40 -22.57
C THR A 100 -13.17 13.82 -23.72
N ARG A 101 -13.03 12.52 -24.00
CA ARG A 101 -13.81 11.85 -25.05
C ARG A 101 -15.32 11.93 -24.81
N CYS A 102 -15.75 11.77 -23.56
CA CYS A 102 -17.17 11.90 -23.20
C CYS A 102 -17.69 13.33 -23.43
N LEU A 103 -16.91 14.34 -23.06
CA LEU A 103 -17.26 15.75 -23.31
C LEU A 103 -17.32 16.06 -24.81
N GLU A 104 -16.40 15.54 -25.61
CA GLU A 104 -16.43 15.67 -27.07
C GLU A 104 -17.68 15.03 -27.69
N GLN A 105 -18.07 13.85 -27.20
CA GLN A 105 -19.29 13.16 -27.64
C GLN A 105 -20.56 13.96 -27.29
N LEU A 106 -20.64 14.52 -26.08
CA LEU A 106 -21.78 15.34 -25.67
C LEU A 106 -21.88 16.62 -26.50
N LYS A 107 -20.74 17.28 -26.77
CA LYS A 107 -20.69 18.45 -27.64
C LYS A 107 -21.10 18.12 -29.07
N ALA A 108 -20.66 16.99 -29.61
CA ALA A 108 -21.08 16.51 -30.94
C ALA A 108 -22.58 16.17 -31.00
N ALA A 109 -23.18 15.75 -29.88
CA ALA A 109 -24.61 15.52 -29.75
C ALA A 109 -25.44 16.81 -29.53
N GLY A 110 -24.81 17.98 -29.52
CA GLY A 110 -25.48 19.29 -29.44
C GLY A 110 -25.71 19.82 -28.02
N TYR A 111 -25.16 19.18 -26.98
CA TYR A 111 -25.23 19.69 -25.62
C TYR A 111 -24.13 20.73 -25.39
N SER A 112 -24.52 22.00 -25.20
CA SER A 112 -23.60 23.14 -25.01
C SER A 112 -23.43 23.58 -23.56
N GLU A 113 -24.29 23.14 -22.64
CA GLU A 113 -24.22 23.40 -21.19
C GLU A 113 -24.62 22.12 -20.44
N VAL A 114 -23.92 21.82 -19.33
CA VAL A 114 -24.21 20.72 -18.40
C VAL A 114 -24.51 21.32 -17.03
#